data_AF-A0A151IPD1-F1
#
_entry.id   AF-A0A151IPD1-F1
#
_cell.length_a   1.000
_cell.length_b   1.000
_cell.length_c   1.000
_cell.angle_alpha   90.00
_cell.angle_beta   90.00
_cell.angle_gamma   90.00
#
_symmetry.space_group_name_H-M   'P 1'
#
loop_
_entity.id
_entity.type
_entity.pdbx_description
1 polymer ?
#
loop_
_entity_poly.entity_id
_entity_poly.type
_entity_poly.pdbx_seq_one_letter_code
_entity_poly.pdbx_strand_id
1 'polypeptide(L)'
;ASLRKATNVNLSTNLLVSLPATFVTLKQIVKLDLSRNMLVELPENFGEMTQLKHLDLYANKISRLPLSLSELKNLKWLDLKENPLTEAVASVAGPCSNMRECQACARNIVTYLSNVKLVIEEERLRRLNNITDKEVPSTKKENKKKKRKKDIEKEKMNGNKTDSPKQSEGCLQDNNDSVRLTGSSNNMSMRKSDKSTGSELCRSFMCVIVSFFMISSVLIIAMMLSWRYEQETDMFLQNAQTFSGLPLKNYHRQTTDYLQHIIKIATVQIKLIIDAVSNFYRTQFESSTSKETKEL
;
A
#
# COMPACT_ATOMS: atom_id res chain seq x y z
N ALA A 1 9.78 -29.82 12.52
CA ALA A 1 10.87 -30.81 12.50
C ALA A 1 11.78 -30.59 13.72
N SER A 2 12.04 -31.62 14.54
CA SER A 2 12.95 -31.54 15.71
C SER A 2 14.34 -32.07 15.35
N LEU A 3 15.08 -31.35 14.51
CA LEU A 3 16.43 -31.74 14.05
C LEU A 3 17.51 -31.08 14.93
N ARG A 4 17.60 -31.46 16.21
CA ARG A 4 18.48 -30.80 17.20
C ARG A 4 19.99 -30.95 16.95
N LYS A 5 20.41 -31.83 16.04
CA LYS A 5 21.83 -32.10 15.72
C LYS A 5 22.21 -31.76 14.27
N ALA A 6 21.25 -31.36 13.43
CA ALA A 6 21.54 -31.11 12.03
C ALA A 6 22.34 -29.80 11.89
N THR A 7 23.60 -29.92 11.47
CA THR A 7 24.49 -28.78 11.19
C THR A 7 24.53 -28.43 9.71
N ASN A 8 24.26 -29.41 8.85
CA ASN A 8 24.28 -29.27 7.40
C ASN A 8 22.96 -29.80 6.87
N VAL A 9 22.18 -28.93 6.26
CA VAL A 9 20.86 -29.25 5.74
C VAL A 9 20.83 -28.87 4.27
N ASN A 10 20.62 -29.85 3.40
CA ASN A 10 20.40 -29.63 1.98
C ASN A 10 18.93 -29.92 1.66
N LEU A 11 18.23 -28.89 1.20
CA LEU A 11 16.86 -28.90 0.74
C LEU A 11 16.76 -28.33 -0.69
N SER A 12 17.88 -28.33 -1.42
CA SER A 12 17.94 -27.85 -2.79
C SER A 12 17.07 -28.67 -3.74
N THR A 13 16.67 -28.07 -4.86
CA THR A 13 15.95 -28.75 -5.95
C THR A 13 14.65 -29.41 -5.48
N ASN A 14 13.90 -28.69 -4.64
CA ASN A 14 12.58 -29.08 -4.19
C ASN A 14 11.54 -28.08 -4.70
N LEU A 15 10.28 -28.29 -4.32
CA LEU A 15 9.16 -27.40 -4.67
C LEU A 15 8.75 -26.52 -3.48
N LEU A 16 9.70 -26.13 -2.63
CA LEU A 16 9.39 -25.34 -1.44
C LEU A 16 8.96 -23.93 -1.85
N VAL A 17 7.73 -23.55 -1.50
CA VAL A 17 7.17 -22.21 -1.75
C VAL A 17 7.42 -21.27 -0.57
N SER A 18 7.44 -21.83 0.64
CA SER A 18 7.72 -21.10 1.88
C SER A 18 8.41 -22.00 2.89
N LEU A 19 9.06 -21.37 3.87
CA LEU A 19 9.56 -22.05 5.05
C LEU A 19 8.61 -21.77 6.22
N PRO A 20 8.25 -22.79 7.03
CA PRO A 20 7.43 -22.56 8.21
C PRO A 20 8.18 -21.68 9.21
N ALA A 21 7.47 -20.84 9.98
CA ALA A 21 8.09 -19.98 11.01
C ALA A 21 8.90 -20.80 12.03
N THR A 22 8.51 -22.04 12.29
CA THR A 22 9.22 -22.97 13.18
C THR A 22 10.56 -23.46 12.63
N PHE A 23 10.88 -23.22 11.35
CA PHE A 23 12.17 -23.58 10.76
C PHE A 23 13.34 -22.90 11.47
N VAL A 24 13.12 -21.67 11.95
CA VAL A 24 14.08 -20.85 12.70
C VAL A 24 14.50 -21.49 14.04
N THR A 25 13.73 -22.46 14.55
CA THR A 25 14.10 -23.21 15.77
C THR A 25 15.35 -24.08 15.59
N LEU A 26 15.76 -24.35 14.35
CA LEU A 26 16.94 -25.14 14.00
C LEU A 26 18.24 -24.31 14.10
N LYS A 27 18.49 -23.73 15.27
CA LYS A 27 19.60 -22.78 15.53
C LYS A 27 21.02 -23.38 15.41
N GLN A 28 21.13 -24.70 15.28
CA GLN A 28 22.39 -25.43 15.15
C GLN A 28 22.86 -25.56 13.69
N ILE A 29 22.05 -25.14 12.72
CA ILE A 29 22.40 -25.23 11.30
C ILE A 29 23.54 -24.25 10.99
N VAL A 30 24.61 -24.79 10.41
CA VAL A 30 25.81 -24.08 9.96
C VAL A 30 25.81 -23.91 8.44
N LYS A 31 25.33 -24.92 7.70
CA LYS A 31 25.18 -24.85 6.24
C LYS A 31 23.75 -25.19 5.85
N LEU A 32 23.11 -24.30 5.11
CA LEU A 32 21.76 -24.47 4.62
C LEU A 32 21.75 -24.22 3.11
N ASP A 33 21.36 -25.24 2.35
CA ASP A 33 21.15 -25.13 0.92
C ASP A 33 19.65 -25.21 0.64
N LEU A 34 19.10 -24.12 0.12
CA LEU A 34 17.71 -23.95 -0.31
C LEU A 34 17.64 -23.58 -1.80
N SER A 35 18.72 -23.81 -2.55
CA SER A 35 18.80 -23.44 -3.95
C SER A 35 17.77 -24.18 -4.81
N ARG A 36 17.39 -23.61 -5.96
CA ARG A 36 16.48 -24.23 -6.94
C ARG A 36 15.15 -24.65 -6.30
N ASN A 37 14.53 -23.72 -5.58
CA ASN A 37 13.19 -23.88 -5.01
C ASN A 37 12.26 -22.77 -5.56
N MET A 38 11.08 -22.60 -4.96
CA MET A 38 10.11 -21.56 -5.32
C MET A 38 9.88 -20.59 -4.15
N LEU A 39 10.88 -20.41 -3.28
CA LEU A 39 10.73 -19.58 -2.09
C LEU A 39 10.46 -18.13 -2.48
N VAL A 40 9.36 -17.55 -1.99
CA VAL A 40 8.99 -16.16 -2.25
C VAL A 40 9.57 -15.21 -1.20
N GLU A 41 9.74 -15.71 0.03
CA GLU A 41 10.30 -14.97 1.14
C GLU A 41 10.93 -15.92 2.17
N LEU A 42 11.77 -15.36 3.03
CA LEU A 42 12.27 -16.03 4.22
C LEU A 42 11.46 -15.57 5.45
N PRO A 43 11.31 -16.41 6.48
CA PRO A 43 10.68 -16.02 7.74
C PRO A 43 11.31 -14.75 8.34
N GLU A 44 10.50 -13.84 8.89
CA GLU A 44 10.98 -12.56 9.44
C GLU A 44 12.04 -12.71 10.55
N ASN A 45 12.07 -13.85 11.25
CA ASN A 45 13.03 -14.15 12.32
C ASN A 45 14.26 -14.96 11.85
N PHE A 46 14.54 -15.04 10.54
CA PHE A 46 15.64 -15.84 10.01
C PHE A 46 17.01 -15.54 10.65
N GLY A 47 17.21 -14.31 11.13
CA GLY A 47 18.38 -13.86 11.89
C GLY A 47 18.70 -14.64 13.16
N GLU A 48 17.72 -15.34 13.76
CA GLU A 48 17.98 -16.11 14.98
C GLU A 48 18.85 -17.35 14.76
N MET A 49 19.07 -17.75 13.50
CA MET A 49 19.96 -18.86 13.12
C MET A 49 21.44 -18.45 13.18
N THR A 50 21.89 -17.96 14.35
CA THR A 50 23.19 -17.28 14.54
C THR A 50 24.44 -18.12 14.25
N GLN A 51 24.31 -19.45 14.16
CA GLN A 51 25.39 -20.35 13.78
C GLN A 51 25.57 -20.51 12.26
N LEU A 52 24.63 -19.99 11.46
CA LEU A 52 24.65 -20.13 10.02
C LEU A 52 25.85 -19.42 9.41
N LYS A 53 26.64 -20.18 8.63
CA LYS A 53 27.85 -19.71 7.94
C LYS A 53 27.72 -19.77 6.43
N HIS A 54 26.85 -20.63 5.92
CA HIS A 54 26.66 -20.83 4.49
C HIS A 54 25.16 -20.95 4.20
N LEU A 55 24.66 -20.08 3.34
CA LEU A 55 23.27 -20.02 2.94
C LEU A 55 23.18 -19.93 1.42
N ASP A 56 22.60 -20.94 0.79
CA ASP A 56 22.33 -20.93 -0.65
C ASP A 56 20.85 -20.72 -0.92
N LEU A 57 20.54 -19.63 -1.63
CA LEU A 57 19.20 -19.25 -2.07
C LEU A 57 19.15 -19.08 -3.59
N TYR A 58 20.17 -19.54 -4.31
CA TYR A 58 20.24 -19.49 -5.77
C TYR A 58 18.96 -20.03 -6.42
N ALA A 59 18.46 -19.36 -7.46
CA ALA A 59 17.29 -19.79 -8.23
C ALA A 59 16.04 -20.04 -7.37
N ASN A 60 15.54 -18.97 -6.78
CA ASN A 60 14.27 -18.94 -6.04
C ASN A 60 13.38 -17.79 -6.58
N LYS A 61 12.34 -17.40 -5.84
CA LYS A 61 11.42 -16.29 -6.18
C LYS A 61 11.45 -15.18 -5.12
N ILE A 62 12.58 -15.04 -4.42
CA ILE A 62 12.74 -14.09 -3.32
C ILE A 62 12.83 -12.67 -3.87
N SER A 63 11.86 -11.83 -3.49
CA SER A 63 11.85 -10.41 -3.86
C SER A 63 12.43 -9.50 -2.78
N ARG A 64 12.29 -9.90 -1.51
CA ARG A 64 12.73 -9.16 -0.33
C ARG A 64 13.42 -10.07 0.67
N LEU A 65 14.41 -9.52 1.38
CA LEU A 65 15.11 -10.18 2.47
C LEU A 65 14.62 -9.61 3.82
N PRO A 66 14.36 -10.46 4.83
CA PRO A 66 13.95 -9.97 6.15
C PRO A 66 15.08 -9.17 6.83
N LEU A 67 14.73 -8.13 7.59
CA LEU A 67 15.71 -7.30 8.29
C LEU A 67 16.55 -8.08 9.30
N SER A 68 16.01 -9.19 9.84
CA SER A 68 16.74 -10.07 10.76
C SER A 68 17.97 -10.73 10.13
N LEU A 69 18.09 -10.81 8.79
CA LEU A 69 19.32 -11.30 8.15
C LEU A 69 20.58 -10.52 8.59
N SER A 70 20.42 -9.26 9.00
CA SER A 70 21.49 -8.45 9.62
C SER A 70 22.11 -9.09 10.87
N GLU A 71 21.39 -9.99 11.55
CA GLU A 71 21.84 -10.65 12.78
C GLU A 71 22.76 -11.85 12.51
N LEU A 72 22.83 -12.34 11.27
CA LEU A 72 23.70 -13.43 10.85
C LEU A 72 25.16 -12.99 10.71
N LYS A 73 25.76 -12.50 11.80
CA LYS A 73 27.14 -11.98 11.85
C LYS A 73 28.21 -13.00 11.45
N ASN A 74 27.87 -14.30 11.55
CA ASN A 74 28.75 -15.40 11.18
C ASN A 74 28.60 -15.86 9.73
N LEU A 75 27.70 -15.26 8.95
CA LEU A 75 27.46 -15.65 7.57
C LEU A 75 28.70 -15.35 6.73
N LYS A 76 29.26 -16.40 6.12
CA LYS A 76 30.47 -16.32 5.30
C LYS A 76 30.19 -16.48 3.82
N TRP A 77 29.08 -17.09 3.44
CA TRP A 77 28.78 -17.36 2.05
C TRP A 77 27.27 -17.24 1.83
N LEU A 78 26.91 -16.51 0.78
CA LEU A 78 25.54 -16.25 0.38
C LEU A 78 25.47 -16.20 -1.15
N ASP A 79 24.56 -16.98 -1.74
CA ASP A 79 24.15 -16.82 -3.13
C ASP A 79 22.67 -16.45 -3.19
N LEU A 80 22.38 -15.41 -3.95
CA LEU A 80 21.06 -14.82 -4.17
C LEU A 80 20.73 -14.70 -5.65
N LYS A 81 21.61 -15.16 -6.56
CA LYS A 81 21.38 -15.07 -8.00
C LYS A 81 20.10 -15.79 -8.42
N GLU A 82 19.56 -15.40 -9.57
CA GLU A 82 18.32 -15.96 -10.11
C GLU A 82 17.14 -15.79 -9.13
N ASN A 83 17.07 -14.65 -8.45
CA ASN A 83 15.94 -14.21 -7.66
C ASN A 83 15.45 -12.83 -8.14
N PRO A 84 14.14 -12.54 -8.12
CA PRO A 84 13.56 -11.26 -8.51
C PRO A 84 13.73 -10.19 -7.41
N LEU A 85 14.96 -10.00 -6.92
CA LEU A 85 15.29 -9.04 -5.87
C LEU A 85 15.04 -7.61 -6.33
N THR A 86 14.69 -6.73 -5.38
CA THR A 86 14.65 -5.29 -5.65
C THR A 86 16.03 -4.77 -6.06
N GLU A 87 16.05 -3.74 -6.91
CA GLU A 87 17.29 -3.16 -7.46
C GLU A 87 18.31 -2.75 -6.38
N ALA A 88 17.82 -2.21 -5.26
CA ALA A 88 18.66 -1.83 -4.13
C ALA A 88 19.37 -3.05 -3.49
N VAL A 89 18.69 -4.19 -3.36
CA VAL A 89 19.30 -5.40 -2.78
C VAL A 89 20.17 -6.11 -3.81
N ALA A 90 19.73 -6.18 -5.07
CA ALA A 90 20.47 -6.81 -6.16
C ALA A 90 21.82 -6.12 -6.40
N SER A 91 21.86 -4.79 -6.39
CA SER A 91 23.10 -4.02 -6.55
C SER A 91 24.09 -4.24 -5.40
N VAL A 92 23.60 -4.37 -4.17
CA VAL A 92 24.42 -4.64 -2.97
C VAL A 92 24.94 -6.08 -2.95
N ALA A 93 24.11 -7.05 -3.34
CA ALA A 93 24.48 -8.46 -3.41
C ALA A 93 25.64 -8.67 -4.38
N GLY A 94 25.56 -8.05 -5.56
CA GLY A 94 26.55 -8.21 -6.63
C GLY A 94 26.54 -9.62 -7.24
N PRO A 95 27.53 -9.94 -8.09
CA PRO A 95 27.67 -11.29 -8.64
C PRO A 95 28.09 -12.29 -7.56
N CYS A 96 27.87 -13.57 -7.83
CA CYS A 96 28.34 -14.71 -7.06
C CYS A 96 28.67 -15.84 -8.05
N SER A 97 29.80 -15.69 -8.74
CA SER A 97 30.32 -16.67 -9.70
C SER A 97 31.52 -17.44 -9.14
N ASN A 98 32.14 -16.92 -8.08
CA ASN A 98 33.24 -17.57 -7.38
C ASN A 98 33.11 -17.36 -5.86
N MET A 99 33.92 -18.11 -5.11
CA MET A 99 33.91 -18.09 -3.65
C MET A 99 34.08 -16.69 -3.06
N ARG A 100 34.95 -15.84 -3.63
CA ARG A 100 35.23 -14.49 -3.09
C ARG A 100 34.03 -13.58 -3.27
N GLU A 101 33.38 -13.64 -4.43
CA GLU A 101 32.18 -12.88 -4.74
C GLU A 101 31.02 -13.26 -3.81
N CYS A 102 30.75 -14.54 -3.61
CA CYS A 102 29.69 -14.98 -2.69
C CYS A 102 29.99 -14.66 -1.22
N GLN A 103 31.28 -14.63 -0.84
CA GLN A 103 31.70 -14.13 0.47
C GLN A 103 31.49 -12.61 0.61
N ALA A 104 31.72 -11.85 -0.46
CA ALA A 104 31.45 -10.42 -0.49
C ALA A 104 29.95 -10.15 -0.41
N CYS A 105 29.13 -10.86 -1.20
CA CYS A 105 27.67 -10.83 -1.14
C CYS A 105 27.15 -10.98 0.30
N ALA A 106 27.61 -12.03 1.01
CA ALA A 106 27.21 -12.26 2.40
C ALA A 106 27.52 -11.05 3.31
N ARG A 107 28.74 -10.51 3.24
CA ARG A 107 29.15 -9.35 4.05
C ARG A 107 28.35 -8.10 3.69
N ASN A 108 28.24 -7.80 2.40
CA ASN A 108 27.57 -6.61 1.89
C ASN A 108 26.09 -6.59 2.29
N ILE A 109 25.39 -7.72 2.14
CA ILE A 109 23.98 -7.84 2.49
C ILE A 109 23.77 -7.70 4.01
N VAL A 110 24.58 -8.38 4.83
CA VAL A 110 24.49 -8.26 6.29
C VAL A 110 24.75 -6.82 6.73
N THR A 111 25.76 -6.14 6.18
CA THR A 111 26.07 -4.74 6.48
C THR A 111 24.96 -3.80 6.01
N TYR A 112 24.47 -3.95 4.78
CA TYR A 112 23.38 -3.14 4.24
C TYR A 112 22.12 -3.25 5.08
N LEU A 113 21.67 -4.47 5.39
CA LEU A 113 20.49 -4.70 6.22
C LEU A 113 20.68 -4.19 7.66
N SER A 114 21.91 -4.25 8.20
CA SER A 114 22.24 -3.65 9.50
C SER A 114 22.04 -2.14 9.48
N ASN A 115 22.53 -1.46 8.45
CA ASN A 115 22.37 -0.02 8.29
C ASN A 115 20.89 0.36 8.09
N VAL A 116 20.16 -0.39 7.26
CA VAL A 116 18.72 -0.18 7.07
C VAL A 116 17.97 -0.35 8.40
N LYS A 117 18.28 -1.40 9.18
CA LYS A 117 17.70 -1.63 10.52
C LYS A 117 17.98 -0.46 11.46
N LEU A 118 19.20 0.07 11.47
CA LEU A 118 19.56 1.23 12.30
C LEU A 118 18.79 2.50 11.91
N VAL A 119 18.66 2.79 10.61
CA VAL A 119 17.90 3.95 10.12
C VAL A 119 16.43 3.85 10.53
N ILE A 120 15.85 2.65 10.42
CA ILE A 120 14.47 2.39 10.83
C ILE A 120 14.28 2.61 12.32
N GLU A 121 15.17 2.07 13.16
CA GLU A 121 15.08 2.23 14.61
C GLU A 121 15.32 3.69 15.04
N GLU A 122 16.24 4.40 14.39
CA GLU A 122 16.44 5.82 14.65
C GLU A 122 15.19 6.65 14.31
N GLU A 123 14.58 6.40 13.15
CA GLU A 123 13.34 7.07 12.75
C GLU A 123 12.18 6.73 13.70
N ARG A 124 12.11 5.48 14.17
CA ARG A 124 11.13 5.05 15.18
C ARG A 124 11.29 5.83 16.49
N LEU A 125 12.52 5.97 16.98
CA LEU A 125 12.82 6.75 18.18
C LEU A 125 12.50 8.24 18.02
N ARG A 126 12.81 8.82 16.85
CA ARG A 126 12.44 10.22 16.53
C ARG A 126 10.93 10.43 16.59
N ARG A 127 10.15 9.50 16.04
CA ARG A 127 8.67 9.57 16.09
C ARG A 127 8.13 9.44 17.50
N LEU A 128 8.71 8.57 18.32
CA LEU A 128 8.28 8.39 19.71
C LEU A 128 8.55 9.65 20.55
N ASN A 129 9.73 10.28 20.39
CA ASN A 129 10.06 11.52 21.09
C ASN A 129 9.15 12.69 20.70
N ASN A 130 8.78 12.77 19.42
CA ASN A 130 7.82 13.78 18.94
C ASN A 130 6.41 13.60 19.52
N ILE A 131 6.03 12.38 19.93
CA ILE A 131 4.76 12.11 20.61
C ILE A 131 4.86 12.55 22.07
N THR A 132 5.95 12.20 22.77
CA THR A 132 6.15 12.60 24.17
C THR A 132 6.23 14.12 24.33
N ASP A 133 6.80 14.86 23.37
CA ASP A 133 6.85 16.32 23.42
C ASP A 133 5.48 16.98 23.18
N LYS A 134 4.55 16.29 22.51
CA LYS A 134 3.16 16.76 22.27
C LYS A 134 2.21 16.43 23.42
N GLU A 135 2.56 15.47 24.27
CA GLU A 135 1.76 15.04 25.43
C GLU A 135 2.16 15.69 26.76
N VAL A 136 3.07 16.69 26.78
CA VAL A 136 3.38 17.44 28.01
C VAL A 136 2.52 18.70 28.10
N PRO A 137 1.53 18.77 29.02
CA PRO A 137 0.94 20.04 29.43
C PRO A 137 1.97 20.80 30.27
N SER A 138 2.45 21.91 29.71
CA SER A 138 2.90 23.12 30.42
C SER A 138 3.47 22.96 31.84
N THR A 139 4.65 22.37 32.00
CA THR A 139 5.52 22.64 33.17
C THR A 139 6.99 22.53 32.81
N LYS A 140 7.47 23.39 31.91
CA LYS A 140 8.89 23.80 31.78
C LYS A 140 9.03 25.02 30.86
N LYS A 141 8.22 26.06 31.14
CA LYS A 141 8.50 27.44 30.73
C LYS A 141 8.98 28.27 31.94
N GLU A 142 9.78 27.67 32.79
CA GLU A 142 10.71 28.39 33.67
C GLU A 142 12.08 27.73 33.50
N ASN A 143 13.13 28.54 33.43
CA ASN A 143 14.54 28.17 33.18
C ASN A 143 15.09 28.27 31.75
N LYS A 144 14.49 29.10 30.88
CA LYS A 144 15.22 29.70 29.75
C LYS A 144 14.90 31.18 29.54
N LYS A 145 14.76 31.92 30.64
CA LYS A 145 14.72 33.39 30.65
C LYS A 145 15.52 33.95 31.84
N LYS A 146 16.70 33.38 32.10
CA LYS A 146 17.68 33.87 33.11
C LYS A 146 19.11 33.43 32.78
N LYS A 147 19.55 33.62 31.52
CA LYS A 147 20.99 33.66 31.18
C LYS A 147 21.21 34.32 29.81
N ARG A 148 20.91 35.62 29.73
CA ARG A 148 21.38 36.57 28.70
C ARG A 148 20.91 37.98 29.08
N LYS A 149 21.44 38.47 30.19
CA LYS A 149 21.49 39.89 30.59
C LYS A 149 22.72 40.02 31.47
N LYS A 150 23.59 40.99 31.16
CA LYS A 150 25.02 41.10 31.52
C LYS A 150 25.85 40.22 30.57
N ASP A 151 26.54 40.74 29.56
CA ASP A 151 27.35 41.96 29.53
C ASP A 151 27.30 42.66 28.15
N ILE A 152 27.91 43.85 28.11
CA ILE A 152 28.19 44.74 26.98
C ILE A 152 27.15 45.85 26.80
N GLU A 153 27.23 46.81 27.72
CA GLU A 153 27.05 48.23 27.40
C GLU A 153 28.40 48.91 27.61
N LYS A 154 28.82 49.69 26.60
CA LYS A 154 29.97 50.62 26.42
C LYS A 154 30.68 50.32 25.09
N GLU A 155 30.83 51.23 24.14
CA GLU A 155 30.47 52.64 24.06
C GLU A 155 30.53 53.08 22.58
N LYS A 156 29.79 54.15 22.28
CA LYS A 156 29.58 54.80 20.97
C LYS A 156 30.82 55.53 20.42
N MET A 157 30.87 55.70 19.10
CA MET A 157 31.28 56.88 18.27
C MET A 157 31.92 56.36 16.97
N ASN A 158 31.66 56.77 15.73
CA ASN A 158 31.07 57.91 15.01
C ASN A 158 30.48 57.32 13.68
N GLY A 159 29.60 57.89 12.87
CA GLY A 159 29.08 59.25 12.70
C GLY A 159 29.01 59.54 11.18
N ASN A 160 27.80 59.82 10.66
CA ASN A 160 27.45 60.50 9.39
C ASN A 160 27.71 59.78 8.03
N LYS A 161 26.95 59.94 6.94
CA LYS A 161 25.68 60.63 6.57
C LYS A 161 25.38 60.30 5.08
N THR A 162 24.08 60.32 4.68
CA THR A 162 23.49 60.76 3.38
C THR A 162 23.86 60.00 2.08
N ASP A 163 22.99 59.75 1.08
CA ASP A 163 21.72 60.36 0.65
C ASP A 163 20.83 59.36 -0.14
N SER A 164 19.51 59.62 -0.11
CA SER A 164 18.47 59.06 -0.98
C SER A 164 18.23 60.01 -2.19
N PRO A 165 17.10 60.00 -2.95
CA PRO A 165 16.32 58.93 -3.62
C PRO A 165 15.97 59.31 -5.10
N LYS A 166 15.19 58.45 -5.79
CA LYS A 166 14.04 58.80 -6.70
C LYS A 166 13.38 57.47 -7.15
N GLN A 167 12.11 57.18 -6.79
CA GLN A 167 10.82 57.56 -7.45
C GLN A 167 10.74 57.06 -8.91
N SER A 168 9.64 56.55 -9.47
CA SER A 168 8.22 56.46 -9.06
C SER A 168 7.43 55.64 -10.12
N GLU A 169 6.37 54.98 -9.65
CA GLU A 169 5.00 54.81 -10.19
C GLU A 169 4.67 54.78 -11.71
N GLY A 170 3.66 53.97 -12.05
CA GLY A 170 2.77 54.24 -13.19
C GLY A 170 2.07 53.02 -13.78
N CYS A 171 0.83 52.77 -13.34
CA CYS A 171 -0.14 51.84 -13.93
C CYS A 171 -0.85 52.49 -15.12
N LEU A 172 -1.27 51.73 -16.14
CA LEU A 172 -2.52 51.94 -16.90
C LEU A 172 -2.73 50.84 -17.96
N GLN A 173 -3.98 50.74 -18.36
CA GLN A 173 -4.73 49.61 -18.87
C GLN A 173 -5.41 50.04 -20.19
N ASP A 174 -5.56 49.13 -21.15
CA ASP A 174 -6.46 49.21 -22.32
C ASP A 174 -6.21 47.95 -23.18
N ASN A 175 -7.10 47.40 -23.99
CA ASN A 175 -8.55 47.22 -24.05
C ASN A 175 -8.78 46.28 -25.26
N ASN A 176 -9.84 45.46 -25.21
CA ASN A 176 -10.57 44.77 -26.29
C ASN A 176 -9.88 44.39 -27.64
N ASP A 177 -10.08 43.14 -28.09
CA ASP A 177 -11.01 42.92 -29.21
C ASP A 177 -11.45 41.47 -29.41
N SER A 178 -12.68 41.36 -29.91
CA SER A 178 -13.46 40.18 -30.22
C SER A 178 -12.97 39.39 -31.44
N VAL A 179 -13.42 38.14 -31.60
CA VAL A 179 -14.15 37.65 -32.81
C VAL A 179 -14.62 36.21 -32.58
N ARG A 180 -15.80 35.92 -33.14
CA ARG A 180 -16.67 34.75 -33.01
C ARG A 180 -16.73 33.99 -34.34
N LEU A 181 -17.32 32.79 -34.29
CA LEU A 181 -18.02 32.01 -35.35
C LEU A 181 -17.13 30.97 -36.08
N THR A 182 -17.57 29.79 -36.54
CA THR A 182 -18.82 28.98 -36.48
C THR A 182 -18.55 27.67 -37.26
N GLY A 183 -19.36 26.64 -36.99
CA GLY A 183 -19.81 25.66 -38.01
C GLY A 183 -18.96 24.39 -38.13
N SER A 184 -19.48 23.20 -38.44
CA SER A 184 -20.84 22.83 -38.84
C SER A 184 -21.02 21.31 -38.73
N SER A 185 -22.29 20.89 -38.60
CA SER A 185 -22.83 19.53 -38.60
C SER A 185 -22.44 18.66 -39.81
N ASN A 186 -22.62 17.34 -39.67
CA ASN A 186 -23.55 16.61 -40.54
C ASN A 186 -23.97 15.24 -39.96
N ASN A 187 -25.29 15.02 -39.98
CA ASN A 187 -26.00 13.75 -39.78
C ASN A 187 -25.98 12.91 -41.07
N MET A 188 -26.17 11.59 -40.97
CA MET A 188 -27.03 10.87 -41.93
C MET A 188 -27.68 9.63 -41.31
N SER A 189 -28.94 9.43 -41.68
CA SER A 189 -29.92 8.44 -41.22
C SER A 189 -30.45 7.64 -42.43
N MET A 190 -31.20 6.56 -42.14
CA MET A 190 -32.14 5.76 -42.97
C MET A 190 -31.58 4.47 -43.62
N ARG A 191 -32.30 3.33 -43.74
CA ARG A 191 -33.74 2.99 -43.59
C ARG A 191 -33.96 1.47 -43.40
N LYS A 192 -35.22 1.10 -43.13
CA LYS A 192 -35.85 -0.16 -42.64
C LYS A 192 -36.03 -1.35 -43.62
N SER A 193 -36.33 -2.54 -43.05
CA SER A 193 -37.36 -3.58 -43.41
C SER A 193 -36.80 -5.01 -43.15
N ASP A 194 -37.50 -6.09 -42.77
CA ASP A 194 -38.84 -6.43 -42.27
C ASP A 194 -38.80 -7.87 -41.65
N LYS A 195 -39.68 -8.17 -40.67
CA LYS A 195 -40.25 -9.48 -40.23
C LYS A 195 -39.36 -10.66 -39.73
N SER A 196 -39.49 -11.00 -38.44
CA SER A 196 -39.95 -12.35 -37.98
C SER A 196 -40.34 -12.36 -36.48
N THR A 197 -41.64 -12.29 -36.21
CA THR A 197 -42.24 -12.49 -34.88
C THR A 197 -42.31 -13.98 -34.58
N GLY A 198 -41.25 -14.52 -33.99
CA GLY A 198 -41.14 -15.91 -33.55
C GLY A 198 -39.78 -16.26 -32.94
N SER A 199 -38.73 -15.52 -33.28
CA SER A 199 -37.36 -15.69 -32.76
C SER A 199 -36.92 -14.60 -31.78
N GLU A 200 -37.68 -13.52 -31.64
CA GLU A 200 -37.35 -12.36 -30.79
C GLU A 200 -37.43 -12.67 -29.29
N LEU A 201 -38.42 -13.46 -28.85
CA LEU A 201 -38.54 -13.88 -27.45
C LEU A 201 -37.38 -14.80 -27.05
N CYS A 202 -37.04 -15.79 -27.88
CA CYS A 202 -35.97 -16.74 -27.57
C CYS A 202 -34.59 -16.05 -27.57
N ARG A 203 -34.35 -15.11 -28.50
CA ARG A 203 -33.12 -14.31 -28.54
C ARG A 203 -33.04 -13.30 -27.39
N SER A 204 -34.16 -12.72 -26.96
CA SER A 204 -34.25 -11.84 -25.79
C SER A 204 -34.00 -12.61 -24.48
N PHE A 205 -34.65 -13.76 -24.28
CA PHE A 205 -34.41 -14.62 -23.11
C PHE A 205 -32.97 -15.14 -23.07
N MET A 206 -32.40 -15.57 -24.21
CA MET A 206 -30.99 -15.97 -24.27
C MET A 206 -30.04 -14.81 -23.99
N CYS A 207 -30.32 -13.60 -24.48
CA CYS A 207 -29.54 -12.40 -24.13
C CYS A 207 -29.62 -12.05 -22.64
N VAL A 208 -30.80 -12.19 -22.01
CA VAL A 208 -30.97 -11.96 -20.56
C VAL A 208 -30.20 -13.00 -19.76
N ILE A 209 -30.24 -14.27 -20.17
CA ILE A 209 -29.50 -15.36 -19.52
C ILE A 209 -27.99 -15.15 -19.66
N VAL A 210 -27.50 -14.83 -20.86
CA VAL A 210 -26.08 -14.52 -21.08
C VAL A 210 -25.65 -13.29 -20.28
N SER A 211 -26.48 -12.25 -20.24
CA SER A 211 -26.20 -11.05 -19.43
C SER A 211 -26.16 -11.38 -17.94
N PHE A 212 -27.04 -12.25 -17.45
CA PHE A 212 -27.03 -12.72 -16.06
C PHE A 212 -25.75 -13.50 -15.73
N PHE A 213 -25.30 -14.38 -16.62
CA PHE A 213 -24.03 -15.10 -16.44
C PHE A 213 -22.81 -14.17 -16.52
N MET A 214 -22.81 -13.18 -17.41
CA MET A 214 -21.74 -12.18 -17.49
C MET A 214 -21.70 -11.33 -16.21
N ILE A 215 -22.84 -10.85 -15.72
CA ILE A 215 -22.93 -10.11 -14.45
C ILE A 215 -22.49 -10.99 -13.28
N SER A 216 -22.93 -12.24 -13.22
CA SER A 216 -22.50 -13.20 -12.19
C SER A 216 -20.99 -13.43 -12.22
N SER A 217 -20.38 -13.58 -13.40
CA SER A 217 -18.93 -13.73 -13.54
C SER A 217 -18.17 -12.49 -13.06
N VAL A 218 -18.67 -11.30 -13.37
CA VAL A 218 -18.09 -10.02 -12.93
C VAL A 218 -18.21 -9.88 -11.41
N LEU A 219 -19.33 -10.28 -10.82
CA LEU A 219 -19.53 -10.27 -9.36
C LEU A 219 -18.59 -11.27 -8.66
N ILE A 220 -18.38 -12.46 -9.23
CA ILE A 220 -17.43 -13.45 -8.70
C ILE A 220 -15.99 -12.91 -8.79
N ILE A 221 -15.62 -12.30 -9.92
CA ILE A 221 -14.30 -11.67 -10.07
C ILE A 221 -14.15 -10.51 -9.08
N ALA A 222 -15.17 -9.68 -8.90
CA ALA A 222 -15.15 -8.57 -7.93
C ALA A 222 -15.03 -9.08 -6.48
N MET A 223 -15.71 -10.18 -6.13
CA MET A 223 -15.56 -10.84 -4.83
C MET A 223 -14.16 -11.41 -4.64
N MET A 224 -13.60 -12.08 -5.64
CA MET A 224 -12.23 -12.61 -5.61
C MET A 224 -11.19 -11.49 -5.48
N LEU A 225 -11.36 -10.39 -6.23
CA LEU A 225 -10.49 -9.22 -6.14
C LEU A 225 -10.62 -8.51 -4.80
N SER A 226 -11.83 -8.39 -4.26
CA SER A 226 -12.06 -7.81 -2.94
C SER A 226 -11.42 -8.64 -1.84
N TRP A 227 -11.53 -9.97 -1.90
CA TRP A 227 -10.88 -10.88 -0.96
C TRP A 227 -9.35 -10.84 -1.09
N ARG A 228 -8.83 -10.77 -2.32
CA ARG A 228 -7.39 -10.62 -2.59
C ARG A 228 -6.86 -9.30 -2.04
N TYR A 229 -7.60 -8.21 -2.25
CA TYR A 229 -7.28 -6.89 -1.74
C TYR A 229 -7.31 -6.87 -0.20
N GLU A 230 -8.32 -7.50 0.40
CA GLU A 230 -8.43 -7.62 1.87
C GLU A 230 -7.22 -8.38 2.46
N GLN A 231 -6.80 -9.49 1.83
CA GLN A 231 -5.61 -10.24 2.24
C GLN A 231 -4.32 -9.41 2.19
N GLU A 232 -4.16 -8.60 1.14
CA GLU A 232 -2.98 -7.77 0.93
C GLU A 232 -2.96 -6.56 1.89
N THR A 233 -4.14 -5.97 2.15
CA THR A 233 -4.28 -4.91 3.15
C THR A 233 -4.02 -5.40 4.57
N ASP A 234 -4.50 -6.57 4.97
CA ASP A 234 -4.27 -7.12 6.31
C ASP A 234 -2.77 -7.36 6.57
N MET A 235 -2.05 -7.85 5.56
CA MET A 235 -0.60 -8.05 5.62
C MET A 235 0.16 -6.73 5.72
N PHE A 236 -0.22 -5.74 4.91
CA PHE A 236 0.35 -4.40 4.96
C PHE A 236 0.09 -3.72 6.31
N LEU A 237 -1.15 -3.81 6.82
CA LEU A 237 -1.55 -3.20 8.08
C LEU A 237 -0.82 -3.84 9.27
N GLN A 238 -0.61 -5.15 9.23
CA GLN A 238 0.16 -5.89 10.23
C GLN A 238 1.66 -5.54 10.17
N ASN A 239 2.25 -5.41 8.99
CA ASN A 239 3.62 -4.90 8.83
C ASN A 239 3.76 -3.45 9.31
N ALA A 240 2.79 -2.59 8.98
CA ALA A 240 2.76 -1.19 9.40
C ALA A 240 2.57 -1.04 10.91
N GLN A 241 1.74 -1.89 11.53
CA GLN A 241 1.54 -1.94 12.99
C GLN A 241 2.81 -2.42 13.71
N THR A 242 3.54 -3.37 13.12
CA THR A 242 4.81 -3.87 13.67
C THR A 242 5.91 -2.80 13.60
N PHE A 243 5.92 -1.97 12.56
CA PHE A 243 6.85 -0.85 12.40
C PHE A 243 6.51 0.38 13.24
N SER A 244 5.23 0.74 13.33
CA SER A 244 4.80 1.98 14.00
C SER A 244 4.54 1.81 15.49
N GLY A 245 4.28 0.58 15.97
CA GLY A 245 3.90 0.31 17.37
C GLY A 245 2.51 0.82 17.77
N LEU A 246 1.77 1.47 16.85
CA LEU A 246 0.39 1.88 17.07
C LEU A 246 -0.56 0.74 16.63
N PRO A 247 -1.71 0.53 17.31
CA PRO A 247 -2.65 -0.52 16.96
C PRO A 247 -3.51 -0.13 15.75
N LEU A 248 -2.88 0.06 14.57
CA LEU A 248 -3.55 0.48 13.34
C LEU A 248 -4.68 -0.49 12.91
N LYS A 249 -4.56 -1.79 13.21
CA LYS A 249 -5.63 -2.76 12.94
C LYS A 249 -6.91 -2.45 13.70
N ASN A 250 -6.82 -1.92 14.93
CA ASN A 250 -8.01 -1.53 15.69
C ASN A 250 -8.64 -0.26 15.13
N TYR A 251 -7.84 0.71 14.70
CA TYR A 251 -8.34 1.92 14.05
C TYR A 251 -9.00 1.63 12.70
N HIS A 252 -8.36 0.81 11.86
CA HIS A 252 -8.95 0.43 10.57
C HIS A 252 -10.24 -0.37 10.77
N ARG A 253 -10.27 -1.31 11.73
CA ARG A 253 -11.47 -2.07 12.07
C ARG A 253 -12.60 -1.19 12.60
N GLN A 254 -12.27 -0.22 13.44
CA GLN A 254 -13.25 0.76 13.93
C GLN A 254 -13.78 1.65 12.80
N THR A 255 -12.92 2.03 11.86
CA THR A 255 -13.31 2.82 10.68
C THR A 255 -14.20 2.02 9.73
N THR A 256 -13.89 0.74 9.49
CA THR A 256 -14.72 -0.15 8.67
C THR A 256 -16.06 -0.45 9.33
N ASP A 257 -16.10 -0.65 10.65
CA ASP A 257 -17.36 -0.84 11.39
C ASP A 257 -18.24 0.41 11.28
N TYR A 258 -17.65 1.61 11.38
CA TYR A 258 -18.36 2.87 11.20
C TYR A 258 -18.90 3.02 9.77
N LEU A 259 -18.07 2.71 8.77
CA LEU A 259 -18.47 2.76 7.36
C LEU A 259 -19.58 1.76 7.05
N GLN A 260 -19.49 0.54 7.59
CA GLN A 260 -20.51 -0.49 7.44
C GLN A 260 -21.82 -0.10 8.12
N HIS A 261 -21.76 0.62 9.24
CA HIS A 261 -22.94 1.20 9.89
C HIS A 261 -23.61 2.26 9.01
N ILE A 262 -22.82 3.15 8.40
CA ILE A 262 -23.32 4.18 7.47
C ILE A 262 -23.95 3.52 6.24
N ILE A 263 -23.29 2.52 5.65
CA ILE A 263 -23.82 1.77 4.50
C ILE A 263 -25.16 1.11 4.85
N LYS A 264 -25.26 0.46 6.02
CA LYS A 264 -26.53 -0.14 6.48
C LYS A 264 -27.65 0.89 6.57
N ILE A 265 -27.40 2.06 7.16
CA ILE A 265 -28.39 3.15 7.25
C ILE A 265 -28.79 3.61 5.85
N ALA A 266 -27.81 3.81 4.95
CA ALA A 266 -28.08 4.22 3.57
C ALA A 266 -28.91 3.18 2.81
N THR A 267 -28.63 1.88 2.94
CA THR A 267 -29.44 0.82 2.31
C THR A 267 -30.88 0.79 2.83
N VAL A 268 -31.11 1.04 4.13
CA VAL A 268 -32.46 1.14 4.68
C VAL A 268 -33.20 2.34 4.10
N GLN A 269 -32.54 3.49 4.00
CA GLN A 269 -33.13 4.70 3.39
C GLN A 269 -33.45 4.49 1.91
N ILE A 270 -32.54 3.89 1.15
CA ILE A 270 -32.76 3.55 -0.27
C ILE A 270 -33.96 2.59 -0.40
N LYS A 271 -34.07 1.57 0.47
CA LYS A 271 -35.20 0.64 0.44
C LYS A 271 -36.53 1.34 0.73
N LEU A 272 -36.58 2.24 1.72
CA LEU A 272 -37.76 3.05 2.01
C LEU A 272 -38.17 3.95 0.83
N ILE A 273 -37.20 4.54 0.13
CA ILE A 273 -37.47 5.33 -1.08
C ILE A 273 -38.01 4.45 -2.21
N ILE A 274 -37.41 3.28 -2.44
CA ILE A 274 -37.90 2.33 -3.45
C ILE A 274 -39.33 1.89 -3.13
N ASP A 275 -39.62 1.56 -1.89
CA ASP A 275 -40.97 1.15 -1.45
C ASP A 275 -41.98 2.31 -1.61
N ALA A 276 -41.60 3.55 -1.28
CA ALA A 276 -42.44 4.74 -1.46
C ALA A 276 -42.73 5.01 -2.94
N VAL A 277 -41.71 4.91 -3.81
CA VAL A 277 -41.84 5.07 -5.26
C VAL A 277 -42.71 3.95 -5.84
N SER A 278 -42.49 2.70 -5.45
CA SER A 278 -43.30 1.55 -5.88
C SER A 278 -44.76 1.73 -5.47
N ASN A 279 -45.03 2.20 -4.25
CA ASN A 279 -46.39 2.49 -3.78
C ASN A 279 -47.03 3.65 -4.54
N PHE A 280 -46.28 4.71 -4.86
CA PHE A 280 -46.77 5.83 -5.68
C PHE A 280 -47.18 5.40 -7.09
N TYR A 281 -46.36 4.57 -7.75
CA TYR A 281 -46.73 4.02 -9.05
C TYR A 281 -47.93 3.08 -8.97
N ARG A 282 -48.05 2.29 -7.89
CA ARG A 282 -49.21 1.42 -7.66
C ARG A 282 -50.50 2.22 -7.50
N THR A 283 -50.50 3.29 -6.70
CA THR A 283 -51.68 4.12 -6.48
C THR A 283 -52.07 4.95 -7.71
N GLN A 284 -51.10 5.43 -8.49
CA GLN A 284 -51.38 6.07 -9.77
C GLN A 284 -52.06 5.10 -10.75
N PHE A 285 -51.53 3.88 -10.88
CA PHE A 285 -52.08 2.84 -11.76
C PHE A 285 -53.50 2.40 -11.34
N GLU A 286 -53.75 2.25 -10.03
CA GLU A 286 -55.09 1.99 -9.48
C GLU A 286 -56.06 3.17 -9.73
N SER A 287 -55.57 4.42 -9.71
CA SER A 287 -56.39 5.59 -10.01
C SER A 287 -56.76 5.71 -11.50
N SER A 288 -55.84 5.36 -12.41
CA SER A 288 -56.06 5.37 -13.86
C SER A 288 -57.10 4.32 -14.28
N THR A 289 -57.01 3.12 -13.72
CA THR A 289 -57.97 2.02 -13.96
C THR A 289 -59.36 2.32 -13.38
N SER A 290 -59.45 3.09 -12.29
CA SER A 290 -60.74 3.55 -11.73
C SER A 290 -61.42 4.66 -12.54
N LYS A 291 -60.66 5.43 -13.33
CA LYS A 291 -61.21 6.47 -14.23
C LYS A 291 -61.71 5.88 -15.54
N GLU A 292 -61.00 4.92 -16.11
CA GLU A 292 -61.45 4.20 -17.32
C GLU A 292 -62.75 3.39 -17.10
N THR A 293 -63.01 2.95 -15.87
CA THR A 293 -64.26 2.25 -15.51
C THR A 293 -65.45 3.18 -15.23
N LYS A 294 -65.25 4.50 -15.20
CA LYS A 294 -66.33 5.49 -15.06
C LYS A 294 -66.69 6.21 -16.37
N GLU A 295 -65.93 5.99 -17.44
CA GLU A 295 -66.20 6.53 -18.78
C GLU A 295 -66.74 5.49 -19.78
N LEU A 296 -66.98 4.24 -19.34
CA LEU A 296 -67.80 3.25 -20.04
C LEU A 296 -69.20 3.18 -19.45
#